data_AF-M5T1Q8-F1
#
_entry.id   AF-M5T1Q8-F1
#
_cell.length_a   1.000
_cell.length_b   1.000
_cell.length_c   1.000
_cell.angle_alpha   90.00
_cell.angle_beta   90.00
_cell.angle_gamma   90.00
#
_symmetry.space_group_name_H-M   'P 1'
#
loop_
_entity.id
_entity.type
_entity.pdbx_description
1 polymer ?
#
loop_
_entity_poly.entity_id
_entity_poly.type
_entity_poly.pdbx_seq_one_letter_code
_entity_poly.pdbx_strand_id
1 'polypeptide(L)'
;MKKFGARGGFTLVELLVVIAIIGVLVGLLLPAVQAAREAARRMSCSNNFKQLGLGVHNYHSAYNQLPTQKSGTGLPVGGTTWDVSSATTNCEELSALVGLLPFVEAQALWEQISNPNAPNKDGSAATRPAMGPTPDNGTGNANYGPWNTELPFLRCPSDPGLGLPSAGRTNYAVCLGDSIVSSTDGPTTHQLNKKNSNSGQMARANCRGVFVPRQKAKFRDILDGLANTVMMGEIVTDLGDRDIRTNPRSAGVTSGLAADPSICGSATFVDATRPQFWATGASLINSGSIGRGYRWADGNPIYSGMMTISPPNKAVCVADEGMYDGAALMATASADKRYSLVPSGSRHQGGCHVLMGDGAVKFITDSIEAGNQNSPMVARIHNTNTGLAPGSQSPYGLWGKLGTKASKEVISDEF
;
A
#
# COMPACT_ATOMS: atom_id res chain seq x y z
N MET A 1 43.07 1.77 -66.78
CA MET A 1 42.20 2.97 -66.75
C MET A 1 40.97 2.68 -65.90
N LYS A 2 40.85 3.30 -64.72
CA LYS A 2 39.63 3.28 -63.90
C LYS A 2 38.87 4.58 -64.17
N LYS A 3 37.66 4.51 -64.74
CA LYS A 3 36.77 5.67 -64.88
C LYS A 3 36.25 6.05 -63.49
N PHE A 4 36.60 7.23 -62.98
CA PHE A 4 35.95 7.80 -61.80
C PHE A 4 34.57 8.30 -62.23
N GLY A 5 33.52 7.55 -61.87
CA GLY A 5 32.15 8.01 -62.05
C GLY A 5 31.90 9.26 -61.23
N ALA A 6 31.35 10.31 -61.86
CA ALA A 6 30.94 11.53 -61.18
C ALA A 6 29.92 11.19 -60.09
N ARG A 7 30.29 11.43 -58.83
CA ARG A 7 29.35 11.30 -57.70
C ARG A 7 28.42 12.52 -57.75
N GLY A 8 27.13 12.29 -57.96
CA GLY A 8 26.12 13.35 -57.91
C GLY A 8 26.12 14.03 -56.53
N GLY A 9 26.22 15.35 -56.50
CA GLY A 9 26.07 16.15 -55.28
C GLY A 9 24.60 16.26 -54.89
N PHE A 10 24.33 16.17 -53.60
CA PHE A 10 22.98 16.29 -53.04
C PHE A 10 22.51 17.75 -53.14
N THR A 11 21.31 18.00 -53.63
CA THR A 11 20.74 19.36 -53.69
C THR A 11 20.12 19.74 -52.34
N LEU A 12 20.12 21.03 -52.02
CA LEU A 12 19.52 21.55 -50.78
C LEU A 12 18.03 21.21 -50.68
N VAL A 13 17.32 21.15 -51.81
CA VAL A 13 15.90 20.80 -51.90
C VAL A 13 15.68 19.32 -51.53
N GLU A 14 16.51 18.40 -52.04
CA GLU A 14 16.41 16.97 -51.71
C GLU A 14 16.60 16.74 -50.20
N LEU A 15 17.52 17.48 -49.57
CA LEU A 15 17.73 17.39 -48.11
C LEU A 15 16.53 17.90 -47.33
N LEU A 16 15.96 19.03 -47.76
CA LEU A 16 14.78 19.64 -47.13
C LEU A 16 13.53 18.75 -47.19
N VAL A 17 13.31 18.07 -48.32
CA VAL A 17 12.18 17.14 -48.47
C VAL A 17 12.36 15.93 -47.55
N VAL A 18 13.57 15.37 -47.46
CA VAL A 18 13.84 14.21 -46.59
C VAL A 18 13.62 14.55 -45.12
N ILE A 19 14.13 15.68 -44.64
CA ILE A 19 13.90 16.09 -43.24
C ILE A 19 12.41 16.37 -42.98
N ALA A 20 11.67 16.92 -43.96
CA ALA A 20 10.23 17.16 -43.82
C ALA A 20 9.45 15.84 -43.69
N ILE A 21 9.77 14.84 -44.52
CA ILE A 21 9.13 13.51 -44.45
C ILE A 21 9.46 12.81 -43.13
N ILE A 22 10.73 12.81 -42.70
CA ILE A 22 11.13 12.23 -41.41
C ILE A 22 10.42 12.96 -40.26
N GLY A 23 10.34 14.30 -40.33
CA GLY A 23 9.63 15.11 -39.34
C GLY A 23 8.15 14.75 -39.22
N VAL A 24 7.45 14.56 -40.35
CA VAL A 24 6.05 14.12 -40.37
C VAL A 24 5.90 12.69 -39.82
N LEU A 25 6.75 11.75 -40.26
CA LEU A 25 6.70 10.37 -39.80
C LEU A 25 6.95 10.27 -38.29
N VAL A 26 7.98 10.94 -37.78
CA VAL A 26 8.28 10.97 -36.34
C VAL A 26 7.15 11.68 -35.57
N GLY A 27 6.62 12.78 -36.09
CA GLY A 27 5.51 13.51 -35.49
C GLY A 27 4.24 12.68 -35.31
N LEU A 28 3.95 11.79 -36.27
CA LEU A 28 2.82 10.87 -36.20
C LEU A 28 3.10 9.62 -35.34
N LEU A 29 4.34 9.14 -35.32
CA LEU A 29 4.72 7.93 -34.59
C LEU A 29 4.96 8.18 -33.09
N LEU A 30 5.45 9.35 -32.68
CA LEU A 30 5.81 9.60 -31.29
C LEU A 30 4.61 9.48 -30.32
N PRO A 31 3.44 10.10 -30.58
CA PRO A 31 2.28 9.94 -29.69
C PRO A 31 1.80 8.48 -29.61
N ALA A 32 1.81 7.78 -30.76
CA ALA A 32 1.38 6.38 -30.83
C ALA A 32 2.31 5.44 -30.05
N VAL A 33 3.63 5.64 -30.15
CA VAL A 33 4.61 4.84 -29.40
C VAL A 33 4.47 5.07 -27.89
N GLN A 34 4.17 6.29 -27.44
CA GLN A 34 3.97 6.55 -26.01
C GLN A 34 2.68 5.90 -25.49
N ALA A 35 1.58 6.00 -26.25
CA ALA A 35 0.33 5.32 -25.90
C ALA A 35 0.51 3.79 -25.82
N ALA A 36 1.23 3.21 -26.78
CA ALA A 36 1.54 1.77 -26.77
C ALA A 36 2.41 1.37 -25.58
N ARG A 37 3.43 2.18 -25.23
CA ARG A 37 4.27 1.93 -24.05
C ARG A 37 3.47 2.00 -22.76
N GLU A 38 2.56 2.96 -22.64
CA GLU A 38 1.72 3.09 -21.44
C GLU A 38 0.72 1.93 -21.31
N ALA A 39 0.10 1.51 -22.41
CA ALA A 39 -0.74 0.32 -22.43
C ALA A 39 0.05 -0.94 -22.00
N ALA A 40 1.29 -1.10 -22.48
CA ALA A 40 2.15 -2.20 -22.10
C ALA A 40 2.49 -2.18 -20.60
N ARG A 41 2.83 -1.01 -20.03
CA ARG A 41 3.06 -0.87 -18.59
C ARG A 41 1.81 -1.23 -17.79
N ARG A 42 0.64 -0.76 -18.21
CA ARG A 42 -0.65 -1.07 -17.57
C ARG A 42 -0.96 -2.55 -17.57
N MET A 43 -0.74 -3.22 -18.70
CA MET A 43 -0.89 -4.69 -18.78
C MET A 43 0.10 -5.41 -17.86
N SER A 44 1.35 -4.94 -17.75
CA SER A 44 2.33 -5.52 -16.83
C SER A 44 1.89 -5.37 -15.37
N CYS A 45 1.39 -4.21 -14.96
CA CYS A 45 0.94 -4.00 -13.58
C CYS A 45 -0.29 -4.86 -13.25
N SER A 46 -1.22 -5.02 -14.20
CA SER A 46 -2.36 -5.94 -14.06
C SER A 46 -1.91 -7.41 -13.95
N ASN A 47 -0.94 -7.84 -14.75
CA ASN A 47 -0.44 -9.23 -14.72
C ASN A 47 0.29 -9.57 -13.43
N ASN A 48 1.12 -8.66 -12.92
CA ASN A 48 1.74 -8.78 -11.59
C ASN A 48 0.66 -8.98 -10.50
N PHE A 49 -0.47 -8.28 -10.63
CA PHE A 49 -1.56 -8.42 -9.67
C PHE A 49 -2.34 -9.72 -9.81
N LYS A 50 -2.48 -10.25 -11.04
CA LYS A 50 -3.00 -11.60 -11.27
C LYS A 50 -2.09 -12.65 -10.62
N GLN A 51 -0.77 -12.51 -10.68
CA GLN A 51 0.16 -13.40 -10.00
C GLN A 51 -0.05 -13.37 -8.48
N LEU A 52 -0.22 -12.18 -7.90
CA LEU A 52 -0.55 -12.04 -6.47
C LEU A 52 -1.90 -12.68 -6.13
N GLY A 53 -2.92 -12.48 -6.96
CA GLY A 53 -4.23 -13.13 -6.79
C GLY A 53 -4.15 -14.65 -6.82
N LEU A 54 -3.47 -15.22 -7.81
CA LEU A 54 -3.20 -16.67 -7.85
C LEU A 54 -2.43 -17.13 -6.61
N GLY A 55 -1.44 -16.35 -6.17
CA GLY A 55 -0.68 -16.61 -4.95
C GLY A 55 -1.57 -16.68 -3.70
N VAL A 56 -2.51 -15.75 -3.55
CA VAL A 56 -3.48 -15.73 -2.43
C VAL A 56 -4.39 -16.97 -2.46
N HIS A 57 -4.91 -17.35 -3.63
CA HIS A 57 -5.77 -18.53 -3.75
C HIS A 57 -4.99 -19.84 -3.50
N ASN A 58 -3.75 -19.94 -3.97
CA ASN A 58 -2.88 -21.08 -3.70
C ASN A 58 -2.52 -21.16 -2.21
N TYR A 59 -2.22 -20.04 -1.57
CA TYR A 59 -2.01 -19.96 -0.13
C TYR A 59 -3.26 -20.45 0.63
N HIS A 60 -4.46 -20.00 0.23
CA HIS A 60 -5.71 -20.46 0.83
C HIS A 60 -5.93 -21.96 0.61
N SER A 61 -5.63 -22.50 -0.57
CA SER A 61 -5.74 -23.93 -0.86
C SER A 61 -4.80 -24.76 0.01
N ALA A 62 -3.61 -24.26 0.31
CA ALA A 62 -2.62 -24.97 1.13
C ALA A 62 -2.92 -24.88 2.64
N TYR A 63 -3.38 -23.72 3.12
CA TYR A 63 -3.48 -23.43 4.56
C TYR A 63 -4.89 -23.23 5.10
N ASN A 64 -5.92 -23.28 4.25
CA ASN A 64 -7.34 -23.01 4.60
C ASN A 64 -7.55 -21.67 5.33
N GLN A 65 -6.73 -20.67 4.98
CA GLN A 65 -6.76 -19.31 5.48
C GLN A 65 -6.07 -18.39 4.46
N LEU A 66 -6.40 -17.10 4.47
CA LEU A 66 -5.68 -16.05 3.75
C LEU A 66 -4.36 -15.71 4.46
N PRO A 67 -3.37 -15.13 3.75
CA PRO A 67 -2.16 -14.63 4.41
C PRO A 67 -2.51 -13.55 5.43
N THR A 68 -1.77 -13.49 6.53
CA THR A 68 -2.05 -12.57 7.63
C THR A 68 -1.22 -11.30 7.50
N GLN A 69 -1.88 -10.14 7.49
CA GLN A 69 -1.21 -8.84 7.59
C GLN A 69 -0.77 -8.58 9.03
N LYS A 70 0.44 -8.05 9.22
CA LYS A 70 1.07 -7.88 10.54
C LYS A 70 1.09 -9.20 11.30
N SER A 71 1.98 -10.08 10.86
CA SER A 71 2.23 -11.39 11.47
C SER A 71 3.72 -11.57 11.76
N GLY A 72 4.12 -12.75 12.25
CA GLY A 72 5.52 -13.09 12.47
C GLY A 72 5.79 -13.54 13.90
N THR A 73 6.89 -13.05 14.47
CA THR A 73 7.37 -13.39 15.81
C THR A 73 6.91 -12.34 16.81
N GLY A 74 6.67 -12.75 18.07
CA GLY A 74 6.07 -11.91 19.11
C GLY A 74 6.97 -10.78 19.62
N LEU A 75 6.75 -10.33 20.86
CA LEU A 75 7.60 -9.29 21.47
C LEU A 75 9.04 -9.79 21.70
N PRO A 76 10.05 -8.90 21.71
CA PRO A 76 11.38 -9.28 22.17
C PRO A 76 11.33 -9.68 23.64
N VAL A 77 12.27 -10.51 24.09
CA VAL A 77 12.37 -10.90 25.51
C VAL A 77 12.54 -9.63 26.37
N GLY A 78 11.64 -9.43 27.33
CA GLY A 78 11.60 -8.22 28.16
C GLY A 78 10.98 -6.99 27.47
N GLY A 79 10.53 -7.13 26.21
CA GLY A 79 9.80 -6.10 25.49
C GLY A 79 8.39 -5.91 26.02
N THR A 80 7.92 -4.66 26.03
CA THR A 80 6.61 -4.27 26.58
C THR A 80 5.64 -3.75 25.52
N THR A 81 6.11 -3.50 24.29
CA THR A 81 5.27 -3.00 23.19
C THR A 81 5.75 -3.55 21.84
N TRP A 82 4.84 -3.75 20.89
CA TRP A 82 5.16 -4.14 19.52
C TRP A 82 5.74 -2.98 18.71
N ASP A 83 5.46 -1.73 19.10
CA ASP A 83 6.07 -0.54 18.49
C ASP A 83 7.52 -0.36 18.98
N VAL A 84 8.40 -1.29 18.59
CA VAL A 84 9.83 -1.20 18.80
C VAL A 84 10.58 -1.75 17.59
N SER A 85 11.75 -1.18 17.31
CA SER A 85 12.71 -1.80 16.40
C SER A 85 13.45 -2.90 17.15
N SER A 86 13.44 -4.13 16.63
CA SER A 86 14.09 -5.29 17.24
C SER A 86 14.90 -6.07 16.22
N ALA A 87 16.10 -6.49 16.61
CA ALA A 87 16.95 -7.38 15.83
C ALA A 87 16.67 -8.87 16.11
N THR A 88 15.93 -9.20 17.17
CA THR A 88 15.71 -10.57 17.66
C THR A 88 14.30 -11.09 17.43
N THR A 89 13.39 -10.22 16.99
CA THR A 89 12.02 -10.54 16.59
C THR A 89 11.55 -9.50 15.57
N ASN A 90 10.42 -9.75 14.93
CA ASN A 90 9.76 -8.79 14.05
C ASN A 90 8.50 -8.14 14.63
N CYS A 91 8.18 -8.38 15.91
CA CYS A 91 7.08 -7.72 16.64
C CYS A 91 5.70 -7.84 15.96
N GLU A 92 5.47 -8.96 15.26
CA GLU A 92 4.30 -9.19 14.40
C GLU A 92 4.08 -8.08 13.37
N GLU A 93 5.17 -7.54 12.79
CA GLU A 93 5.10 -6.48 11.78
C GLU A 93 5.22 -6.98 10.34
N LEU A 94 5.30 -8.28 10.09
CA LEU A 94 5.41 -8.79 8.72
C LEU A 94 4.14 -8.57 7.91
N SER A 95 4.28 -8.08 6.68
CA SER A 95 3.19 -7.94 5.73
C SER A 95 2.68 -9.32 5.25
N ALA A 96 1.46 -9.35 4.74
CA ALA A 96 0.89 -10.52 4.08
C ALA A 96 1.72 -10.96 2.86
N LEU A 97 2.48 -10.03 2.24
CA LEU A 97 3.33 -10.31 1.08
C LEU A 97 4.46 -11.29 1.41
N VAL A 98 4.98 -11.29 2.65
CA VAL A 98 6.01 -12.25 3.10
C VAL A 98 5.47 -13.68 3.04
N GLY A 99 4.23 -13.89 3.47
CA GLY A 99 3.58 -15.21 3.42
C GLY A 99 3.24 -15.68 2.00
N LEU A 100 3.20 -14.76 1.03
CA LEU A 100 2.91 -15.08 -0.37
C LEU A 100 4.14 -15.53 -1.16
N LEU A 101 5.37 -15.25 -0.70
CA LEU A 101 6.61 -15.54 -1.42
C LEU A 101 6.70 -16.98 -2.00
N PRO A 102 6.34 -18.05 -1.26
CA PRO A 102 6.37 -19.42 -1.80
C PRO A 102 5.40 -19.65 -2.97
N PHE A 103 4.36 -18.81 -3.09
CA PHE A 103 3.28 -18.95 -4.06
C PHE A 103 3.42 -18.01 -5.26
N VAL A 104 4.49 -17.22 -5.31
CA VAL A 104 4.78 -16.24 -6.37
C VAL A 104 6.23 -16.36 -6.88
N GLU A 105 6.73 -17.59 -6.96
CA GLU A 105 8.07 -17.93 -7.49
C GLU A 105 9.25 -17.30 -6.72
N ALA A 106 9.03 -16.84 -5.49
CA ALA A 106 10.07 -16.25 -4.63
C ALA A 106 10.50 -17.20 -3.49
N GLN A 107 10.51 -18.51 -3.75
CA GLN A 107 10.83 -19.57 -2.79
C GLN A 107 12.22 -19.40 -2.16
N ALA A 108 13.24 -19.06 -2.95
CA ALA A 108 14.60 -18.87 -2.44
C ALA A 108 14.69 -17.73 -1.40
N LEU A 109 13.91 -16.66 -1.59
CA LEU A 109 13.85 -15.55 -0.63
C LEU A 109 13.09 -15.97 0.63
N TRP A 110 11.99 -16.72 0.48
CA TRP A 110 11.28 -17.30 1.62
C TRP A 110 12.20 -18.16 2.49
N GLU A 111 13.00 -19.04 1.88
CA GLU A 111 13.95 -19.90 2.58
C GLU A 111 15.01 -19.08 3.33
N GLN A 112 15.47 -17.95 2.79
CA GLN A 112 16.34 -17.05 3.53
C GLN A 112 15.62 -16.43 4.74
N ILE A 113 14.38 -15.98 4.57
CA ILE A 113 13.61 -15.32 5.64
C ILE A 113 13.22 -16.31 6.75
N SER A 114 12.82 -17.53 6.40
CA SER A 114 12.37 -18.53 7.38
C SER A 114 13.51 -19.10 8.22
N ASN A 115 14.76 -18.92 7.79
CA ASN A 115 15.93 -19.49 8.44
C ASN A 115 16.65 -18.47 9.34
N PRO A 116 17.25 -18.92 10.47
CA PRO A 116 17.93 -18.04 11.42
C PRO A 116 19.35 -17.57 11.00
N ASN A 117 19.81 -17.91 9.81
CA ASN A 117 21.17 -17.57 9.36
C ASN A 117 21.16 -16.76 8.06
N ALA A 118 20.10 -15.97 7.84
CA ALA A 118 20.00 -15.14 6.66
C ALA A 118 21.16 -14.12 6.62
N PRO A 119 21.76 -13.89 5.44
CA PRO A 119 22.91 -13.01 5.32
C PRO A 119 22.53 -11.54 5.56
N ASN A 120 23.52 -10.75 5.98
CA ASN A 120 23.38 -9.31 5.94
C ASN A 120 23.37 -8.80 4.49
N LYS A 121 22.96 -7.54 4.29
CA LYS A 121 22.89 -6.84 3.01
C LYS A 121 24.24 -6.77 2.29
N ASP A 122 25.33 -6.70 3.05
CA ASP A 122 26.71 -6.72 2.54
C ASP A 122 27.23 -8.13 2.21
N GLY A 123 26.40 -9.16 2.38
CA GLY A 123 26.74 -10.56 2.17
C GLY A 123 27.47 -11.21 3.35
N SER A 124 27.72 -10.50 4.44
CA SER A 124 28.32 -11.09 5.64
C SER A 124 27.36 -12.05 6.33
N ALA A 125 27.89 -13.14 6.90
CA ALA A 125 27.10 -14.07 7.70
C ALA A 125 26.67 -13.38 9.00
N ALA A 126 25.37 -13.39 9.29
CA ALA A 126 24.83 -12.93 10.56
C ALA A 126 23.85 -13.95 11.12
N THR A 127 23.83 -14.06 12.45
CA THR A 127 22.78 -14.81 13.14
C THR A 127 21.57 -13.89 13.31
N ARG A 128 20.46 -14.26 12.69
CA ARG A 128 19.19 -13.54 12.74
C ARG A 128 18.10 -14.47 13.27
N PRO A 129 17.00 -13.98 13.85
CA PRO A 129 15.89 -14.86 14.18
C PRO A 129 15.28 -15.45 12.90
N ALA A 130 14.72 -16.65 13.00
CA ALA A 130 13.80 -17.13 11.97
C ALA A 130 12.65 -16.12 11.80
N MET A 131 12.21 -15.92 10.56
CA MET A 131 11.26 -14.86 10.16
C MET A 131 11.82 -13.43 10.25
N GLY A 132 13.13 -13.28 10.42
CA GLY A 132 13.83 -11.99 10.38
C GLY A 132 13.51 -11.03 11.53
N PRO A 133 14.28 -9.93 11.62
CA PRO A 133 14.04 -8.83 12.56
C PRO A 133 12.86 -7.96 12.12
N THR A 134 12.50 -6.94 12.91
CA THR A 134 11.52 -5.92 12.50
C THR A 134 11.87 -5.40 11.10
N PRO A 135 10.91 -5.35 10.15
CA PRO A 135 11.16 -4.93 8.77
C PRO A 135 11.30 -3.40 8.68
N ASP A 136 12.23 -2.85 9.44
CA ASP A 136 12.55 -1.43 9.52
C ASP A 136 14.04 -1.16 9.24
N ASN A 137 14.38 0.13 9.10
CA ASN A 137 15.77 0.56 8.98
C ASN A 137 16.33 1.08 10.33
N GLY A 138 15.79 0.60 11.45
CA GLY A 138 16.25 0.93 12.80
C GLY A 138 17.60 0.29 13.15
N THR A 139 18.06 0.49 14.40
CA THR A 139 19.41 0.13 14.89
C THR A 139 19.79 -1.33 14.61
N GLY A 140 20.43 -1.59 13.46
CA GLY A 140 20.95 -2.90 13.04
C GLY A 140 20.06 -3.72 12.10
N ASN A 141 18.83 -3.28 11.81
CA ASN A 141 17.87 -4.00 10.96
C ASN A 141 18.02 -3.67 9.48
N ALA A 142 18.49 -2.46 9.15
CA ALA A 142 18.79 -2.05 7.78
C ALA A 142 19.79 -2.98 7.07
N ASN A 143 20.60 -3.70 7.85
CA ASN A 143 21.57 -4.68 7.35
C ASN A 143 20.96 -6.07 7.10
N TYR A 144 19.68 -6.34 7.37
CA TYR A 144 19.08 -7.62 7.00
C TYR A 144 18.86 -7.71 5.49
N GLY A 145 19.62 -8.59 4.82
CA GLY A 145 19.65 -8.70 3.36
C GLY A 145 18.26 -8.91 2.73
N PRO A 146 17.46 -9.89 3.21
CA PRO A 146 16.17 -10.20 2.60
C PRO A 146 15.20 -9.01 2.50
N TRP A 147 15.13 -8.14 3.51
CA TRP A 147 14.27 -6.95 3.48
C TRP A 147 14.65 -5.95 2.39
N ASN A 148 15.92 -5.92 1.98
CA ASN A 148 16.39 -5.02 0.94
C ASN A 148 16.23 -5.57 -0.49
N THR A 149 15.63 -6.75 -0.65
CA THR A 149 15.44 -7.36 -1.98
C THR A 149 14.31 -6.68 -2.72
N GLU A 150 14.60 -6.14 -3.90
CA GLU A 150 13.58 -5.62 -4.82
C GLU A 150 12.96 -6.78 -5.59
N LEU A 151 11.64 -6.95 -5.48
CA LEU A 151 10.90 -8.03 -6.10
C LEU A 151 10.17 -7.50 -7.35
N PRO A 152 10.55 -7.92 -8.58
CA PRO A 152 9.96 -7.38 -9.80
C PRO A 152 8.43 -7.52 -9.88
N PHE A 153 7.85 -8.60 -9.37
CA PHE A 153 6.40 -8.80 -9.35
C PHE A 153 5.68 -7.87 -8.37
N LEU A 154 6.39 -7.26 -7.40
CA LEU A 154 5.84 -6.23 -6.52
C LEU A 154 5.99 -4.81 -7.08
N ARG A 155 6.59 -4.64 -8.26
CA ARG A 155 6.83 -3.33 -8.89
C ARG A 155 5.93 -3.14 -10.11
N CYS A 156 5.32 -1.97 -10.20
CA CYS A 156 4.62 -1.54 -11.40
C CYS A 156 5.61 -0.75 -12.28
N PRO A 157 5.82 -1.13 -13.56
CA PRO A 157 6.77 -0.42 -14.44
C PRO A 157 6.48 1.06 -14.69
N SER A 158 5.28 1.55 -14.34
CA SER A 158 4.96 2.99 -14.39
C SER A 158 5.45 3.77 -13.17
N ASP A 159 5.86 3.10 -12.10
CA ASP A 159 6.42 3.74 -10.90
C ASP A 159 7.96 3.78 -10.99
N PRO A 160 8.57 4.98 -11.06
CA PRO A 160 10.02 5.11 -11.24
C PRO A 160 10.83 4.91 -9.95
N GLY A 161 10.17 4.69 -8.80
CA GLY A 161 10.84 4.57 -7.51
C GLY A 161 11.80 3.38 -7.47
N LEU A 162 13.04 3.63 -7.04
CA LEU A 162 14.09 2.61 -6.92
C LEU A 162 14.97 2.90 -5.70
N GLY A 163 15.45 1.85 -5.05
CA GLY A 163 16.53 1.92 -4.07
C GLY A 163 16.26 2.83 -2.86
N LEU A 164 17.35 3.30 -2.25
CA LEU A 164 17.31 4.10 -1.02
C LEU A 164 16.41 5.35 -1.16
N PRO A 165 15.73 5.77 -0.08
CA PRO A 165 15.82 5.27 1.29
C PRO A 165 14.93 4.05 1.59
N SER A 166 14.30 3.46 0.57
CA SER A 166 13.47 2.26 0.71
C SER A 166 14.29 1.00 1.00
N ALA A 167 13.70 0.07 1.76
CA ALA A 167 14.17 -1.29 1.95
C ALA A 167 13.22 -2.23 1.19
N GLY A 168 13.33 -2.22 -0.14
CA GLY A 168 12.50 -2.99 -1.06
C GLY A 168 11.09 -2.41 -1.21
N ARG A 169 10.75 -1.95 -2.42
CA ARG A 169 9.48 -1.26 -2.66
C ARG A 169 8.33 -2.22 -3.00
N THR A 170 7.10 -1.79 -2.73
CA THR A 170 5.89 -2.45 -3.24
C THR A 170 4.89 -1.45 -3.83
N ASN A 171 4.33 -1.80 -4.98
CA ASN A 171 3.18 -1.12 -5.61
C ASN A 171 1.86 -1.84 -5.33
N TYR A 172 1.84 -2.87 -4.50
CA TYR A 172 0.63 -3.65 -4.22
C TYR A 172 0.44 -3.78 -2.71
N ALA A 173 -0.76 -3.49 -2.25
CA ALA A 173 -1.10 -3.38 -0.84
C ALA A 173 -2.42 -4.08 -0.52
N VAL A 174 -2.52 -4.64 0.69
CA VAL A 174 -3.74 -5.29 1.15
C VAL A 174 -4.81 -4.29 1.55
N CYS A 175 -6.08 -4.64 1.34
CA CYS A 175 -7.24 -3.85 1.73
C CYS A 175 -7.51 -3.99 3.23
N LEU A 176 -7.37 -2.89 3.96
CA LEU A 176 -7.69 -2.78 5.39
C LEU A 176 -9.13 -2.30 5.63
N GLY A 177 -9.85 -1.96 4.56
CA GLY A 177 -11.24 -1.52 4.55
C GLY A 177 -11.39 -0.01 4.57
N ASP A 178 -12.50 0.45 5.13
CA ASP A 178 -12.99 1.82 5.05
C ASP A 178 -13.01 2.54 6.41
N SER A 179 -12.08 2.17 7.32
CA SER A 179 -11.85 2.88 8.59
C SER A 179 -10.37 2.84 8.94
N ILE A 180 -9.81 3.97 9.36
CA ILE A 180 -8.41 4.05 9.80
C ILE A 180 -8.22 3.46 11.20
N VAL A 181 -9.27 3.40 12.00
CA VAL A 181 -9.15 3.14 13.44
C VAL A 181 -8.80 1.67 13.65
N SER A 182 -7.78 1.41 14.46
CA SER A 182 -7.23 0.05 14.67
C SER A 182 -6.65 -0.62 13.41
N SER A 183 -6.39 0.16 12.35
CA SER A 183 -5.79 -0.35 11.10
C SER A 183 -4.36 -0.85 11.26
N THR A 184 -3.68 -0.48 12.35
CA THR A 184 -2.33 -0.94 12.65
C THR A 184 -2.31 -2.09 13.66
N ASP A 185 -3.18 -2.09 14.67
CA ASP A 185 -3.06 -3.02 15.80
C ASP A 185 -4.19 -4.06 15.91
N GLY A 186 -5.26 -3.90 15.13
CA GLY A 186 -6.30 -4.91 14.98
C GLY A 186 -6.97 -5.30 16.31
N PRO A 187 -7.22 -6.59 16.58
CA PRO A 187 -7.84 -7.08 17.82
C PRO A 187 -6.84 -7.34 18.97
N THR A 188 -5.58 -6.92 18.84
CA THR A 188 -4.51 -7.15 19.83
C THR A 188 -4.04 -5.87 20.49
N THR A 189 -3.68 -5.91 21.78
CA THR A 189 -3.12 -4.75 22.49
C THR A 189 -1.69 -4.45 22.03
N HIS A 190 -1.10 -3.36 22.55
CA HIS A 190 0.31 -3.05 22.34
C HIS A 190 1.27 -4.17 22.80
N GLN A 191 0.82 -5.06 23.68
CA GLN A 191 1.57 -6.23 24.14
C GLN A 191 1.30 -7.50 23.31
N LEU A 192 0.61 -7.40 22.16
CA LEU A 192 0.19 -8.54 21.33
C LEU A 192 -0.77 -9.52 22.03
N ASN A 193 -1.36 -9.11 23.17
CA ASN A 193 -2.38 -9.87 23.87
C ASN A 193 -3.77 -9.58 23.27
N LYS A 194 -4.73 -10.51 23.42
CA LYS A 194 -6.11 -10.28 23.00
C LYS A 194 -6.71 -9.06 23.75
N LYS A 195 -7.33 -8.14 23.01
CA LYS A 195 -8.04 -6.98 23.59
C LYS A 195 -9.17 -7.43 24.54
N ASN A 196 -9.41 -6.65 25.59
CA ASN A 196 -10.52 -6.83 26.54
C ASN A 196 -11.90 -6.61 25.85
N SER A 197 -13.01 -6.74 26.58
CA SER A 197 -14.35 -6.66 25.99
C SER A 197 -14.61 -5.34 25.24
N ASN A 198 -14.24 -4.19 25.82
CA ASN A 198 -14.44 -2.87 25.21
C ASN A 198 -13.54 -2.68 23.97
N SER A 199 -12.22 -2.86 24.14
CA SER A 199 -11.25 -2.69 23.05
C SER A 199 -11.44 -3.73 21.93
N GLY A 200 -11.90 -4.93 22.28
CA GLY A 200 -12.26 -5.97 21.32
C GLY A 200 -13.54 -5.63 20.56
N GLN A 201 -14.53 -4.97 21.19
CA GLN A 201 -15.69 -4.44 20.47
C GLN A 201 -15.28 -3.32 19.49
N MET A 202 -14.33 -2.46 19.86
CA MET A 202 -13.80 -1.44 18.96
C MET A 202 -13.13 -2.07 17.74
N ALA A 203 -12.21 -3.03 17.94
CA ALA A 203 -11.56 -3.72 16.83
C ALA A 203 -12.57 -4.37 15.86
N ARG A 204 -13.61 -5.02 16.39
CA ARG A 204 -14.69 -5.60 15.56
C ARG A 204 -15.52 -4.58 14.79
N ALA A 205 -15.69 -3.37 15.34
CA ALA A 205 -16.40 -2.29 14.67
C ALA A 205 -15.55 -1.64 13.56
N ASN A 206 -14.25 -1.46 13.83
CA ASN A 206 -13.39 -0.64 12.99
C ASN A 206 -12.70 -1.45 11.88
N CYS A 207 -12.29 -2.69 12.17
CA CYS A 207 -11.53 -3.53 11.25
C CYS A 207 -12.47 -4.21 10.24
N ARG A 208 -12.82 -3.50 9.17
CA ARG A 208 -13.86 -3.91 8.22
C ARG A 208 -13.33 -4.51 6.91
N GLY A 209 -12.04 -4.39 6.63
CA GLY A 209 -11.39 -4.97 5.46
C GLY A 209 -11.24 -6.49 5.47
N VAL A 210 -10.88 -7.05 4.30
CA VAL A 210 -10.50 -8.46 4.16
C VAL A 210 -9.37 -8.79 5.13
N PHE A 211 -8.31 -7.99 5.09
CA PHE A 211 -7.14 -8.15 5.93
C PHE A 211 -7.30 -7.31 7.20
N VAL A 212 -7.22 -8.00 8.33
CA VAL A 212 -7.22 -7.37 9.65
C VAL A 212 -5.87 -7.68 10.29
N PRO A 213 -5.14 -6.68 10.81
CA PRO A 213 -3.85 -6.90 11.44
C PRO A 213 -3.90 -8.03 12.47
N ARG A 214 -2.93 -8.94 12.42
CA ARG A 214 -2.75 -10.06 13.38
C ARG A 214 -3.93 -11.03 13.46
N GLN A 215 -4.86 -10.96 12.52
CA GLN A 215 -6.02 -11.84 12.47
C GLN A 215 -6.05 -12.62 11.16
N LYS A 216 -6.11 -13.93 11.28
CA LYS A 216 -6.32 -14.85 10.17
C LYS A 216 -7.73 -14.66 9.61
N ALA A 217 -7.84 -14.55 8.30
CA ALA A 217 -9.12 -14.51 7.58
C ALA A 217 -9.26 -15.76 6.68
N LYS A 218 -10.47 -16.10 6.29
CA LYS A 218 -10.80 -17.17 5.33
C LYS A 218 -11.78 -16.63 4.30
N PHE A 219 -11.90 -17.28 3.13
CA PHE A 219 -12.89 -16.86 2.14
C PHE A 219 -14.33 -16.87 2.67
N ARG A 220 -14.67 -17.80 3.57
CA ARG A 220 -15.99 -17.83 4.23
C ARG A 220 -16.27 -16.61 5.12
N ASP A 221 -15.25 -15.85 5.50
CA ASP A 221 -15.40 -14.66 6.35
C ASP A 221 -15.70 -13.41 5.49
N ILE A 222 -15.68 -13.53 4.15
CA ILE A 222 -16.06 -12.50 3.18
C ILE A 222 -17.54 -12.71 2.82
N LEU A 223 -18.42 -12.20 3.69
CA LEU A 223 -19.87 -12.34 3.59
C LEU A 223 -20.50 -11.43 2.53
N ASP A 224 -19.79 -10.37 2.11
CA ASP A 224 -20.25 -9.45 1.04
C ASP A 224 -20.05 -10.01 -0.37
N GLY A 225 -19.38 -11.17 -0.47
CA GLY A 225 -19.14 -11.91 -1.70
C GLY A 225 -17.74 -11.64 -2.27
N LEU A 226 -17.05 -12.71 -2.68
CA LEU A 226 -15.67 -12.63 -3.20
C LEU A 226 -15.54 -11.70 -4.40
N ALA A 227 -16.48 -11.73 -5.35
CA ALA A 227 -16.48 -10.85 -6.52
C ALA A 227 -16.76 -9.37 -6.20
N ASN A 228 -17.31 -9.08 -5.01
CA ASN A 228 -17.75 -7.76 -4.57
C ASN A 228 -16.86 -7.16 -3.48
N THR A 229 -15.78 -7.83 -3.09
CA THR A 229 -14.87 -7.34 -2.05
C THR A 229 -13.46 -7.22 -2.58
N VAL A 230 -12.87 -6.04 -2.45
CA VAL A 230 -11.47 -5.77 -2.79
C VAL A 230 -10.56 -6.36 -1.71
N MET A 231 -9.64 -7.22 -2.13
CA MET A 231 -8.60 -7.80 -1.28
C MET A 231 -7.33 -6.97 -1.28
N MET A 232 -6.94 -6.42 -2.43
CA MET A 232 -5.72 -5.65 -2.58
C MET A 232 -5.94 -4.50 -3.56
N GLY A 233 -5.14 -3.44 -3.45
CA GLY A 233 -5.07 -2.35 -4.42
C GLY A 233 -3.65 -2.03 -4.85
N GLU A 234 -3.51 -1.47 -6.05
CA GLU A 234 -2.28 -0.83 -6.48
C GLU A 234 -2.05 0.46 -5.67
N ILE A 235 -0.79 0.73 -5.34
CA ILE A 235 -0.33 1.94 -4.65
C ILE A 235 0.86 2.52 -5.38
N VAL A 236 1.06 3.83 -5.26
CA VAL A 236 2.27 4.52 -5.71
C VAL A 236 3.29 4.60 -4.58
N THR A 237 4.56 4.54 -4.93
CA THR A 237 5.66 4.64 -3.97
C THR A 237 6.25 6.03 -3.93
N ASP A 238 6.73 6.41 -2.75
CA ASP A 238 7.22 7.76 -2.52
C ASP A 238 8.54 8.05 -3.26
N LEU A 239 8.69 9.26 -3.77
CA LEU A 239 9.90 9.68 -4.48
C LEU A 239 10.66 10.75 -3.68
N GLY A 240 10.17 11.11 -2.49
CA GLY A 240 10.72 12.22 -1.71
C GLY A 240 10.43 13.59 -2.35
N ASP A 241 9.46 13.65 -3.25
CA ASP A 241 9.09 14.81 -4.06
C ASP A 241 7.91 15.61 -3.48
N ARG A 242 7.39 15.19 -2.31
CA ARG A 242 6.19 15.73 -1.65
C ARG A 242 4.89 15.46 -2.42
N ASP A 243 4.83 14.44 -3.27
CA ASP A 243 3.58 14.03 -3.92
C ASP A 243 2.53 13.66 -2.85
N ILE A 244 1.33 14.22 -2.98
CA ILE A 244 0.27 14.07 -1.97
C ILE A 244 -0.15 12.62 -1.78
N ARG A 245 0.06 11.76 -2.79
CA ARG A 245 -0.35 10.35 -2.78
C ARG A 245 0.66 9.45 -2.10
N THR A 246 1.87 9.95 -1.83
CA THR A 246 2.98 9.09 -1.39
C THR A 246 3.70 9.60 -0.15
N ASN A 247 3.76 10.92 0.06
CA ASN A 247 4.43 11.50 1.21
C ASN A 247 3.39 11.80 2.31
N PRO A 248 3.32 11.03 3.40
CA PRO A 248 2.27 11.17 4.41
C PRO A 248 2.30 12.51 5.15
N ARG A 249 1.16 13.22 5.13
CA ARG A 249 0.92 14.39 5.98
C ARG A 249 0.49 13.97 7.39
N SER A 250 0.92 14.68 8.43
CA SER A 250 0.33 14.51 9.76
C SER A 250 -1.03 15.22 9.84
N ALA A 251 -2.09 14.48 10.15
CA ALA A 251 -3.46 14.96 10.28
C ALA A 251 -3.90 15.22 11.73
N GLY A 252 -2.98 15.17 12.70
CA GLY A 252 -3.28 15.34 14.12
C GLY A 252 -3.89 14.07 14.73
N VAL A 253 -4.90 14.19 15.59
CA VAL A 253 -5.46 13.06 16.36
C VAL A 253 -6.41 12.19 15.54
N THR A 254 -6.38 10.87 15.80
CA THR A 254 -7.23 9.88 15.12
C THR A 254 -8.72 10.24 15.12
N SER A 255 -9.26 10.75 16.23
CA SER A 255 -10.69 11.09 16.34
C SER A 255 -11.11 12.20 15.38
N GLY A 256 -10.21 13.14 15.06
CA GLY A 256 -10.46 14.19 14.08
C GLY A 256 -10.50 13.63 12.66
N LEU A 257 -9.48 12.86 12.27
CA LEU A 257 -9.44 12.26 10.94
C LEU A 257 -10.57 11.24 10.72
N ALA A 258 -10.95 10.48 11.75
CA ALA A 258 -12.08 9.56 11.70
C ALA A 258 -13.44 10.29 11.64
N ALA A 259 -13.56 11.49 12.21
CA ALA A 259 -14.77 12.30 12.12
C ALA A 259 -14.90 13.01 10.76
N ASP A 260 -13.79 13.42 10.15
CA ASP A 260 -13.76 14.04 8.83
C ASP A 260 -12.50 13.62 8.04
N PRO A 261 -12.61 12.62 7.15
CA PRO A 261 -11.52 12.17 6.30
C PRO A 261 -10.99 13.24 5.34
N SER A 262 -11.81 14.23 4.96
CA SER A 262 -11.44 15.27 3.99
C SER A 262 -10.29 16.16 4.46
N ILE A 263 -10.06 16.22 5.79
CA ILE A 263 -8.92 16.91 6.41
C ILE A 263 -7.58 16.43 5.84
N CYS A 264 -7.51 15.16 5.40
CA CYS A 264 -6.32 14.56 4.82
C CYS A 264 -5.75 15.40 3.66
N GLY A 265 -6.61 15.67 2.66
CA GLY A 265 -6.28 16.39 1.43
C GLY A 265 -6.80 17.82 1.39
N SER A 266 -6.97 18.47 2.55
CA SER A 266 -7.46 19.85 2.61
C SER A 266 -6.62 20.80 1.75
N ALA A 267 -7.30 21.66 0.99
CA ALA A 267 -6.69 22.62 0.07
C ALA A 267 -5.69 23.57 0.76
N THR A 268 -5.82 23.78 2.08
CA THR A 268 -4.87 24.57 2.88
C THR A 268 -3.44 24.01 2.85
N PHE A 269 -3.29 22.68 2.67
CA PHE A 269 -1.98 22.02 2.70
C PHE A 269 -1.49 21.62 1.31
N VAL A 270 -2.31 21.73 0.27
CA VAL A 270 -1.96 21.41 -1.11
C VAL A 270 -1.38 22.63 -1.79
N ASP A 271 -0.33 22.46 -2.61
CA ASP A 271 0.25 23.53 -3.40
C ASP A 271 -0.77 24.00 -4.46
N ALA A 272 -1.22 25.25 -4.35
CA ALA A 272 -2.24 25.82 -5.23
C ALA A 272 -1.82 25.85 -6.71
N THR A 273 -0.52 25.90 -6.99
CA THR A 273 0.03 25.90 -8.37
C THR A 273 0.35 24.50 -8.88
N ARG A 274 0.54 23.55 -7.96
CA ARG A 274 0.92 22.16 -8.26
C ARG A 274 0.08 21.21 -7.40
N PRO A 275 -1.19 20.98 -7.75
CA PRO A 275 -2.15 20.28 -6.87
C PRO A 275 -1.83 18.80 -6.59
N GLN A 276 -0.83 18.23 -7.25
CA GLN A 276 -0.29 16.90 -6.94
C GLN A 276 0.74 16.89 -5.80
N PHE A 277 1.14 18.05 -5.29
CA PHE A 277 2.19 18.19 -4.30
C PHE A 277 1.73 18.95 -3.07
N TRP A 278 2.29 18.61 -1.92
CA TRP A 278 2.07 19.34 -0.68
C TRP A 278 2.75 20.71 -0.72
N ALA A 279 2.03 21.74 -0.27
CA ALA A 279 2.57 23.07 -0.03
C ALA A 279 3.71 23.01 1.01
N THR A 280 4.64 23.98 0.97
CA THR A 280 5.81 24.02 1.87
C THR A 280 5.44 24.00 3.35
N GLY A 281 4.30 24.59 3.73
CA GLY A 281 3.79 24.63 5.11
C GLY A 281 3.13 23.34 5.60
N ALA A 282 2.94 22.32 4.76
CA ALA A 282 2.38 21.05 5.19
C ALA A 282 3.37 20.29 6.08
N SER A 283 2.91 19.86 7.26
CA SER A 283 3.67 18.98 8.15
C SER A 283 3.64 17.56 7.60
N LEU A 284 4.78 17.10 7.09
CA LEU A 284 4.95 15.77 6.52
C LEU A 284 5.74 14.89 7.49
N ILE A 285 5.40 13.62 7.55
CA ILE A 285 6.24 12.63 8.20
C ILE A 285 7.37 12.29 7.22
N ASN A 286 8.59 12.78 7.50
CA ASN A 286 9.71 12.68 6.56
C ASN A 286 10.99 12.05 7.13
N SER A 287 10.93 11.22 8.17
CA SER A 287 12.17 10.67 8.74
C SER A 287 12.72 9.52 7.89
N GLY A 288 13.73 9.81 7.06
CA GLY A 288 14.58 8.81 6.40
C GLY A 288 13.85 7.83 5.48
N SER A 289 13.41 6.69 6.05
CA SER A 289 12.82 5.54 5.33
C SER A 289 11.32 5.37 5.58
N ILE A 290 10.63 6.47 5.89
CA ILE A 290 9.17 6.52 5.96
C ILE A 290 8.64 7.14 4.68
N GLY A 291 7.85 6.37 3.94
CA GLY A 291 7.25 6.77 2.69
C GLY A 291 6.35 5.66 2.18
N ARG A 292 5.32 6.01 1.42
CA ARG A 292 4.38 5.02 0.89
C ARG A 292 5.11 3.95 0.11
N GLY A 293 4.86 2.68 0.42
CA GLY A 293 5.42 1.54 -0.32
C GLY A 293 6.94 1.34 -0.18
N TYR A 294 7.61 1.94 0.80
CA TYR A 294 9.07 1.81 0.99
C TYR A 294 9.55 0.47 1.53
N ARG A 295 8.67 -0.36 2.07
CA ARG A 295 9.05 -1.62 2.71
C ARG A 295 8.01 -2.68 2.42
N TRP A 296 8.26 -3.54 1.45
CA TRP A 296 7.28 -4.57 1.07
C TRP A 296 7.02 -5.58 2.21
N ALA A 297 8.03 -5.83 3.06
CA ALA A 297 7.93 -6.77 4.17
C ALA A 297 7.21 -6.19 5.40
N ASP A 298 6.98 -4.88 5.45
CA ASP A 298 6.39 -4.20 6.60
C ASP A 298 4.86 -4.10 6.44
N GLY A 299 4.14 -4.61 7.43
CA GLY A 299 2.68 -4.69 7.48
C GLY A 299 1.98 -3.39 7.91
N ASN A 300 2.71 -2.34 8.27
CA ASN A 300 2.08 -1.07 8.64
C ASN A 300 1.33 -0.46 7.44
N PRO A 301 0.20 0.24 7.67
CA PRO A 301 -0.68 0.73 6.60
C PRO A 301 0.04 1.57 5.54
N ILE A 302 1.00 2.41 5.95
CA ILE A 302 1.76 3.27 5.02
C ILE A 302 2.61 2.46 4.02
N TYR A 303 3.04 1.25 4.35
CA TYR A 303 3.93 0.49 3.46
C TYR A 303 3.19 -0.50 2.58
N SER A 304 2.31 -1.31 3.16
CA SER A 304 1.65 -2.41 2.45
C SER A 304 0.13 -2.48 2.67
N GLY A 305 -0.47 -1.43 3.23
CA GLY A 305 -1.91 -1.30 3.39
C GLY A 305 -2.53 -0.31 2.39
N MET A 306 -3.80 -0.51 2.09
CA MET A 306 -4.64 0.46 1.40
C MET A 306 -6.06 0.49 1.99
N MET A 307 -6.76 1.60 1.79
CA MET A 307 -8.10 1.83 2.31
C MET A 307 -9.06 2.30 1.22
N THR A 308 -10.33 2.01 1.41
CA THR A 308 -11.43 2.38 0.49
C THR A 308 -12.25 3.57 1.01
N ILE A 309 -11.59 4.51 1.69
CA ILE A 309 -12.23 5.72 2.21
C ILE A 309 -12.28 6.80 1.12
N SER A 310 -11.10 7.26 0.70
CA SER A 310 -10.98 8.19 -0.41
C SER A 310 -10.77 7.44 -1.73
N PRO A 311 -11.25 7.97 -2.86
CA PRO A 311 -11.08 7.34 -4.16
C PRO A 311 -9.60 7.21 -4.53
N PRO A 312 -9.27 6.45 -5.59
CA PRO A 312 -7.90 6.31 -6.07
C PRO A 312 -7.20 7.66 -6.31
N ASN A 313 -5.87 7.65 -6.17
CA ASN A 313 -5.01 8.80 -6.43
C ASN A 313 -5.29 10.05 -5.55
N LYS A 314 -5.85 9.85 -4.35
CA LYS A 314 -6.03 10.90 -3.34
C LYS A 314 -4.90 10.96 -2.33
N ALA A 315 -4.93 12.04 -1.55
CA ALA A 315 -3.90 12.34 -0.56
C ALA A 315 -3.77 11.25 0.51
N VAL A 316 -2.54 11.02 0.96
CA VAL A 316 -2.21 10.16 2.10
C VAL A 316 -1.88 10.98 3.34
N CYS A 317 -2.37 10.53 4.47
CA CYS A 317 -2.07 11.15 5.76
C CYS A 317 -2.10 10.13 6.88
N VAL A 318 -1.48 10.50 8.00
CA VAL A 318 -1.43 9.71 9.21
C VAL A 318 -1.99 10.50 10.38
N ALA A 319 -2.58 9.80 11.33
CA ALA A 319 -3.09 10.38 12.56
C ALA A 319 -2.45 9.72 13.78
N ASP A 320 -2.20 10.51 14.82
CA ASP A 320 -1.67 10.04 16.09
C ASP A 320 -2.66 9.04 16.72
N GLU A 321 -2.14 7.90 17.20
CA GLU A 321 -2.93 6.91 17.92
C GLU A 321 -3.46 7.55 19.20
N GLY A 322 -4.79 7.69 19.28
CA GLY A 322 -5.39 8.61 20.24
C GLY A 322 -5.91 7.98 21.54
N MET A 323 -6.55 6.81 21.52
CA MET A 323 -7.30 6.35 22.71
C MET A 323 -7.49 4.83 22.73
N TYR A 324 -6.83 4.16 23.68
CA TYR A 324 -7.19 2.81 24.12
C TYR A 324 -7.67 2.88 25.56
N ASP A 325 -8.98 2.72 25.75
CA ASP A 325 -9.58 2.49 27.07
C ASP A 325 -9.31 3.58 28.14
N GLY A 326 -9.44 4.86 27.76
CA GLY A 326 -9.34 5.99 28.70
C GLY A 326 -7.93 6.29 29.21
N ALA A 327 -6.97 5.42 28.93
CA ALA A 327 -5.56 5.75 28.93
C ALA A 327 -5.19 6.24 27.52
N ALA A 328 -4.52 7.39 27.44
CA ALA A 328 -3.75 7.70 26.23
C ALA A 328 -2.82 6.51 26.01
N LEU A 329 -3.00 5.77 24.92
CA LEU A 329 -2.00 4.80 24.57
C LEU A 329 -0.81 5.60 24.06
N MET A 330 0.19 5.70 24.93
CA MET A 330 1.60 5.93 24.65
C MET A 330 1.87 6.98 23.57
N ALA A 331 2.17 8.19 24.01
CA ALA A 331 3.00 9.12 23.26
C ALA A 331 4.37 8.47 23.01
N THR A 332 4.48 7.68 21.95
CA THR A 332 5.65 7.52 21.08
C THR A 332 5.24 6.60 19.93
N ALA A 333 4.33 7.05 19.06
CA ALA A 333 4.31 6.51 17.72
C ALA A 333 5.66 6.90 17.09
N SER A 334 6.53 5.92 16.89
CA SER A 334 7.49 6.05 15.80
C SER A 334 6.69 6.49 14.57
N ALA A 335 7.18 7.49 13.84
CA ALA A 335 6.33 8.29 12.96
C ALA A 335 5.65 7.45 11.82
N ASP A 336 6.09 6.21 11.61
CA ASP A 336 5.61 5.24 10.63
C ASP A 336 4.51 4.28 11.11
N LYS A 337 4.31 4.09 12.42
CA LYS A 337 3.38 3.07 12.96
C LYS A 337 2.02 3.62 13.36
N ARG A 338 1.57 4.66 12.65
CA ARG A 338 0.32 5.41 12.91
C ARG A 338 -0.87 4.84 12.14
N TYR A 339 -2.09 5.10 12.62
CA TYR A 339 -3.27 4.94 11.77
C TYR A 339 -3.17 5.88 10.59
N SER A 340 -3.44 5.36 9.41
CA SER A 340 -3.13 6.07 8.18
C SER A 340 -4.30 5.99 7.22
N LEU A 341 -4.74 7.13 6.67
CA LEU A 341 -5.62 7.15 5.51
C LEU A 341 -4.72 7.02 4.28
N VAL A 342 -4.77 5.84 3.68
CA VAL A 342 -3.84 5.41 2.63
C VAL A 342 -4.61 4.88 1.42
N PRO A 343 -5.09 5.74 0.50
CA PRO A 343 -5.87 5.30 -0.65
C PRO A 343 -5.07 4.41 -1.59
N SER A 344 -5.76 3.73 -2.51
CA SER A 344 -5.12 3.16 -3.69
C SER A 344 -4.59 4.26 -4.61
N GLY A 345 -3.67 3.92 -5.50
CA GLY A 345 -3.12 4.88 -6.45
C GLY A 345 -2.24 4.24 -7.50
N SER A 346 -2.09 4.92 -8.62
CA SER A 346 -1.23 4.50 -9.73
C SER A 346 -0.58 5.71 -10.41
N ARG A 347 0.51 5.46 -11.13
CA ARG A 347 1.04 6.41 -12.12
C ARG A 347 0.33 6.29 -13.47
N HIS A 348 -0.52 5.28 -13.66
CA HIS A 348 -1.44 5.19 -14.80
C HIS A 348 -2.44 6.34 -14.78
N GLN A 349 -2.87 6.76 -15.96
CA GLN A 349 -3.88 7.81 -16.08
C GLN A 349 -5.27 7.30 -15.71
N GLY A 350 -5.98 8.06 -14.88
CA GLY A 350 -7.41 7.95 -14.66
C GLY A 350 -7.87 6.84 -13.72
N GLY A 351 -6.96 6.14 -13.03
CA GLY A 351 -7.34 5.08 -12.10
C GLY A 351 -6.17 4.19 -11.64
N CYS A 352 -6.51 3.08 -11.00
CA CYS A 352 -5.56 2.06 -10.54
C CYS A 352 -6.16 0.66 -10.63
N HIS A 353 -5.33 -0.38 -10.58
CA HIS A 353 -5.84 -1.75 -10.49
C HIS A 353 -6.23 -2.13 -9.04
N VAL A 354 -7.29 -2.92 -8.91
CA VAL A 354 -7.71 -3.59 -7.67
C VAL A 354 -7.86 -5.08 -7.92
N LEU A 355 -7.61 -5.88 -6.88
CA LEU A 355 -7.76 -7.33 -6.88
C LEU A 355 -8.98 -7.66 -6.03
N MET A 356 -9.94 -8.32 -6.64
CA MET A 356 -11.16 -8.79 -5.99
C MET A 356 -10.93 -10.11 -5.27
N GLY A 357 -11.82 -10.45 -4.32
CA GLY A 357 -11.82 -11.69 -3.54
C GLY A 357 -11.88 -12.98 -4.35
N ASP A 358 -12.38 -12.93 -5.57
CA ASP A 358 -12.46 -14.05 -6.50
C ASP A 358 -11.22 -14.18 -7.41
N GLY A 359 -10.25 -13.27 -7.28
CA GLY A 359 -9.05 -13.23 -8.09
C GLY A 359 -9.15 -12.34 -9.34
N ALA A 360 -10.29 -11.70 -9.60
CA ALA A 360 -10.44 -10.77 -10.71
C ALA A 360 -9.60 -9.50 -10.49
N VAL A 361 -8.93 -9.04 -11.54
CA VAL A 361 -8.22 -7.75 -11.54
C VAL A 361 -9.04 -6.74 -12.32
N LYS A 362 -9.48 -5.68 -11.65
CA LYS A 362 -10.28 -4.61 -12.22
C LYS A 362 -9.50 -3.30 -12.24
N PHE A 363 -9.77 -2.44 -13.21
CA PHE A 363 -9.23 -1.07 -13.20
C PHE A 363 -10.31 -0.10 -12.71
N ILE A 364 -10.08 0.48 -11.55
CA ILE A 364 -11.00 1.41 -10.90
C ILE A 364 -10.59 2.82 -11.23
N THR A 365 -11.54 3.62 -11.70
CA THR A 365 -11.26 5.00 -12.09
C THR A 365 -11.15 5.93 -10.89
N ASP A 366 -10.44 7.05 -11.05
CA ASP A 366 -10.38 8.11 -10.05
C ASP A 366 -11.74 8.77 -9.76
N SER A 367 -12.71 8.52 -10.65
CA SER A 367 -14.08 9.04 -10.62
C SER A 367 -15.09 8.05 -10.04
N ILE A 368 -14.64 6.94 -9.44
CA ILE A 368 -15.53 6.00 -8.76
C ILE A 368 -16.37 6.73 -7.70
N GLU A 369 -17.63 6.33 -7.57
CA GLU A 369 -18.54 6.88 -6.56
C GLU A 369 -18.00 6.54 -5.15
N ALA A 370 -17.47 7.57 -4.49
CA ALA A 370 -16.78 7.47 -3.19
C ALA A 370 -17.55 8.19 -2.06
N GLY A 371 -18.86 8.38 -2.22
CA GLY A 371 -19.75 8.91 -1.20
C GLY A 371 -19.32 10.24 -0.58
N ASN A 372 -19.70 10.44 0.68
CA ASN A 372 -19.45 11.68 1.40
C ASN A 372 -18.10 11.63 2.13
N GLN A 373 -17.10 12.32 1.57
CA GLN A 373 -15.75 12.42 2.14
C GLN A 373 -15.67 13.26 3.43
N ASN A 374 -16.73 14.00 3.78
CA ASN A 374 -16.87 14.71 5.05
C ASN A 374 -17.65 13.89 6.10
N SER A 375 -18.11 12.69 5.75
CA SER A 375 -18.81 11.83 6.69
C SER A 375 -17.83 11.14 7.65
N PRO A 376 -18.19 11.04 8.95
CA PRO A 376 -17.44 10.22 9.89
C PRO A 376 -17.32 8.78 9.39
N MET A 377 -16.16 8.18 9.60
CA MET A 377 -15.95 6.75 9.37
C MET A 377 -16.89 5.93 10.26
N VAL A 378 -17.26 4.72 9.83
CA VAL A 378 -17.80 3.75 10.79
C VAL A 378 -16.66 3.36 11.71
N ALA A 379 -16.73 3.87 12.92
CA ALA A 379 -15.70 3.73 13.91
C ALA A 379 -16.33 3.81 15.30
N ARG A 380 -15.86 2.95 16.18
CA ARG A 380 -16.03 3.10 17.62
C ARG A 380 -14.70 3.57 18.18
N ILE A 381 -14.69 4.80 18.68
CA ILE A 381 -13.58 5.41 19.41
C ILE A 381 -14.04 5.53 20.87
N HIS A 382 -13.16 5.23 21.82
CA HIS A 382 -13.48 5.16 23.25
C HIS A 382 -14.31 6.36 23.76
N ASN A 383 -15.37 6.14 24.57
CA ASN A 383 -16.26 7.15 25.20
C ASN A 383 -16.67 8.36 24.33
N THR A 384 -16.49 8.26 23.02
CA THR A 384 -16.69 9.35 22.06
C THR A 384 -17.64 8.84 21.00
N ASN A 385 -18.67 9.62 20.71
CA ASN A 385 -19.62 9.33 19.62
C ASN A 385 -19.03 9.81 18.28
N THR A 386 -17.71 9.68 18.09
CA THR A 386 -16.96 10.16 16.92
C THR A 386 -16.87 9.05 15.88
N GLY A 387 -17.98 8.82 15.19
CA GLY A 387 -18.07 7.82 14.13
C GLY A 387 -19.50 7.34 13.93
N LEU A 388 -19.76 6.75 12.77
CA LEU A 388 -21.01 6.04 12.52
C LEU A 388 -21.06 4.76 13.35
N ALA A 389 -22.27 4.35 13.73
CA ALA A 389 -22.48 3.21 14.61
C ALA A 389 -21.98 1.90 13.94
N PRO A 390 -21.39 0.96 14.71
CA PRO A 390 -20.96 -0.33 14.17
C PRO A 390 -22.09 -1.04 13.43
N GLY A 391 -21.78 -1.57 12.24
CA GLY A 391 -22.77 -2.19 11.34
C GLY A 391 -23.51 -1.22 10.43
N SER A 392 -23.22 0.09 10.49
CA SER A 392 -23.67 1.02 9.46
C SER A 392 -23.04 0.70 8.11
N GLN A 393 -23.75 1.01 7.03
CA GLN A 393 -23.19 0.96 5.69
C GLN A 393 -22.04 1.97 5.55
N SER A 394 -21.10 1.69 4.65
CA SER A 394 -20.02 2.60 4.31
C SER A 394 -20.59 3.92 3.78
N PRO A 395 -20.19 5.07 4.35
CA PRO A 395 -20.62 6.37 3.84
C PRO A 395 -19.85 6.78 2.58
N TYR A 396 -18.87 5.99 2.16
CA TYR A 396 -17.97 6.27 1.03
C TYR A 396 -18.41 5.59 -0.26
N GLY A 397 -19.73 5.44 -0.43
CA GLY A 397 -20.31 5.03 -1.70
C GLY A 397 -19.98 3.60 -2.09
N LEU A 398 -20.04 3.32 -3.40
CA LEU A 398 -19.62 2.06 -4.00
C LEU A 398 -18.19 1.72 -3.61
N TRP A 399 -17.27 2.69 -3.64
CA TRP A 399 -15.87 2.47 -3.30
C TRP A 399 -15.70 1.95 -1.87
N GLY A 400 -16.36 2.60 -0.91
CA GLY A 400 -16.39 2.17 0.49
C GLY A 400 -16.93 0.75 0.67
N LYS A 401 -18.07 0.47 0.03
CA LYS A 401 -18.72 -0.85 0.06
C LYS A 401 -17.82 -1.97 -0.44
N LEU A 402 -17.06 -1.71 -1.51
CA LEU A 402 -16.10 -2.68 -2.06
C LEU A 402 -14.99 -3.05 -1.09
N GLY A 403 -14.66 -2.21 -0.11
CA GLY A 403 -13.62 -2.52 0.87
C GLY A 403 -14.09 -3.25 2.11
N THR A 404 -15.39 -3.45 2.30
CA THR A 404 -15.92 -4.16 3.47
C THR A 404 -16.06 -5.65 3.16
N LYS A 405 -15.76 -6.51 4.15
CA LYS A 405 -15.87 -7.97 3.98
C LYS A 405 -17.16 -8.57 4.55
N ALA A 406 -17.80 -7.90 5.50
CA ALA A 406 -18.91 -8.47 6.26
C ALA A 406 -19.94 -7.43 6.73
N SER A 407 -20.18 -6.39 5.93
CA SER A 407 -21.13 -5.31 6.22
C SER A 407 -22.52 -5.56 5.61
N LYS A 408 -22.71 -6.68 4.90
CA LYS A 408 -23.91 -7.05 4.12
C LYS A 408 -24.23 -6.04 3.02
N GLU A 409 -23.19 -5.57 2.35
CA GLU A 409 -23.28 -4.56 1.31
C GLU A 409 -23.33 -5.23 -0.06
N VAL A 410 -24.53 -5.64 -0.48
CA VAL A 410 -24.73 -6.25 -1.79
C VAL A 410 -24.64 -5.18 -2.87
N ILE A 411 -23.77 -5.40 -3.85
CA ILE A 411 -23.56 -4.50 -4.99
C ILE A 411 -24.34 -5.07 -6.17
N SER A 412 -25.29 -4.29 -6.70
CA SER A 412 -26.10 -4.67 -7.87
C SER A 412 -25.49 -4.22 -9.20
N ASP A 413 -24.57 -3.26 -9.16
CA ASP A 413 -24.10 -2.54 -10.34
C ASP A 413 -22.75 -3.08 -10.80
N GLU A 414 -22.54 -3.22 -12.11
CA GLU A 414 -21.22 -3.52 -12.67
C GLU A 414 -20.31 -2.28 -12.62
N PHE A 415 -19.07 -2.48 -12.18
CA PHE A 415 -18.05 -1.43 -12.00
C PHE A 415 -16.66 -1.92 -12.41
#